data_AF-N9KYU9-F1
#
_entry.id   AF-N9KYU9-F1
#
_cell.length_a   1.000
_cell.length_b   1.000
_cell.length_c   1.000
_cell.angle_alpha   90.00
_cell.angle_beta   90.00
_cell.angle_gamma   90.00
#
_symmetry.space_group_name_H-M   'P 1'
#
loop_
_entity.id
_entity.type
_entity.pdbx_description
1 polymer ?
#
loop_
_entity_poly.entity_id
_entity_poly.type
_entity_poly.pdbx_seq_one_letter_code
_entity_poly.pdbx_strand_id
1 'polypeptide(L)'
;MQVFQSMLMASVALVAATTLQANITGTETEVTVQENVLIYAGPLSQDANTRAAALLKQFPQVQTLKITSQGGEIGLGMDLGDLVYAHQLNVEVGQYCFSSCANYVFPAGNIKYLNWRSQLGWHGGAM
;
A
#
# COMPACT_ATOMS: atom_id res chain seq x y z
N MET A 1 38.47 63.24 -10.20
CA MET A 1 38.67 63.59 -8.77
C MET A 1 37.76 62.69 -7.97
N GLN A 2 38.25 61.49 -7.70
CA GLN A 2 38.58 60.93 -6.37
C GLN A 2 37.35 60.56 -5.54
N VAL A 3 36.93 59.29 -5.55
CA VAL A 3 37.29 58.09 -4.74
C VAL A 3 36.48 57.97 -3.44
N PHE A 4 36.05 56.73 -3.17
CA PHE A 4 35.68 56.07 -1.92
C PHE A 4 34.17 55.97 -1.61
N GLN A 5 33.61 54.76 -1.70
CA GLN A 5 33.50 53.92 -0.49
C GLN A 5 32.97 52.50 -0.77
N SER A 6 33.67 51.54 -0.15
CA SER A 6 33.21 50.25 0.40
C SER A 6 32.57 49.18 -0.50
N MET A 7 33.39 48.18 -0.83
CA MET A 7 32.98 46.78 -0.81
C MET A 7 32.30 46.46 0.52
N LEU A 8 31.08 45.92 0.51
CA LEU A 8 30.57 45.13 1.63
C LEU A 8 29.64 44.02 1.12
N MET A 9 30.20 42.81 1.17
CA MET A 9 29.59 41.50 1.41
C MET A 9 28.23 41.18 0.74
N ALA A 10 28.31 40.37 -0.33
CA ALA A 10 27.21 39.49 -0.72
C ALA A 10 26.87 38.55 0.44
N SER A 11 25.80 38.84 1.15
CA SER A 11 25.21 37.93 2.14
C SER A 11 24.38 36.91 1.36
N VAL A 12 25.00 35.77 1.04
CA VAL A 12 24.24 34.58 0.65
C VAL A 12 23.53 34.09 1.90
N ALA A 13 22.26 34.47 2.03
CA ALA A 13 21.38 33.84 3.01
C ALA A 13 21.20 32.39 2.59
N LEU A 14 21.92 31.48 3.25
CA LEU A 14 21.69 30.05 3.15
C LEU A 14 20.34 29.78 3.82
N VAL A 15 19.26 29.85 3.05
CA VAL A 15 17.95 29.38 3.50
C VAL A 15 18.07 27.86 3.57
N ALA A 16 18.41 27.35 4.75
CA ALA A 16 18.21 25.94 5.06
C ALA A 16 16.71 25.70 5.00
N ALA A 17 16.22 25.25 3.85
CA ALA A 17 14.87 24.73 3.71
C ALA A 17 14.83 23.43 4.52
N THR A 18 14.53 23.54 5.81
CA THR A 18 14.14 22.41 6.63
C THR A 18 12.83 21.90 6.06
N THR A 19 12.90 20.84 5.25
CA THR A 19 11.72 20.12 4.79
C THR A 19 10.98 19.64 6.03
N LEU A 20 9.83 20.25 6.30
CA LEU A 20 8.88 19.77 7.28
C LEU A 20 8.34 18.44 6.73
N GLN A 21 8.95 17.32 7.11
CA GLN A 21 8.36 16.00 6.89
C GLN A 21 7.11 15.95 7.74
N ALA A 22 5.96 16.12 7.07
CA ALA A 22 4.68 15.76 7.63
C ALA A 22 4.75 14.25 7.91
N ASN A 23 4.95 13.88 9.17
CA ASN A 23 4.74 12.52 9.63
C ASN A 23 3.24 12.26 9.51
N ILE A 24 2.82 11.80 8.33
CA ILE A 24 1.46 11.33 8.11
C ILE A 24 1.34 10.08 8.98
N THR A 25 0.64 10.21 10.10
CA THR A 25 0.30 9.13 11.04
C THR A 25 -0.78 8.21 10.46
N GLY A 26 -0.60 7.80 9.21
CA GLY A 26 -1.30 6.63 8.67
C GLY A 26 -0.62 5.39 9.22
N THR A 27 -1.38 4.47 9.80
CA THR A 27 -0.88 3.11 10.08
C THR A 27 -0.38 2.52 8.77
N GLU A 28 0.94 2.40 8.63
CA GLU A 28 1.59 1.79 7.48
C GLU A 28 1.11 0.35 7.32
N THR A 29 0.76 -0.03 6.09
CA THR A 29 0.28 -1.38 5.78
C THR A 29 1.46 -2.34 5.72
N GLU A 30 1.42 -3.38 6.55
CA GLU A 30 2.43 -4.43 6.54
C GLU A 30 2.28 -5.27 5.27
N VAL A 31 3.38 -5.40 4.52
CA VAL A 31 3.45 -6.30 3.37
C VAL A 31 4.74 -7.12 3.41
N THR A 32 4.62 -8.40 3.77
CA THR A 32 5.73 -9.34 3.98
C THR A 32 5.44 -10.69 3.32
N VAL A 33 6.47 -11.51 3.11
CA VAL A 33 6.30 -12.90 2.66
C VAL A 33 6.71 -13.83 3.79
N GLN A 34 5.84 -14.80 4.10
CA GLN A 34 6.10 -15.90 5.00
C GLN A 34 5.89 -17.20 4.22
N GLU A 35 6.98 -17.92 3.96
CA GLU A 35 6.99 -19.14 3.13
C GLU A 35 6.40 -18.93 1.72
N ASN A 36 5.17 -19.40 1.48
CA ASN A 36 4.42 -19.27 0.22
C ASN A 36 3.21 -18.32 0.35
N VAL A 37 3.15 -17.54 1.43
CA VAL A 37 2.06 -16.61 1.72
C VAL A 37 2.57 -15.17 1.72
N LEU A 38 1.94 -14.32 0.90
CA LEU A 38 2.06 -12.88 0.99
C LEU A 38 1.10 -12.38 2.08
N ILE A 39 1.63 -11.76 3.12
CA ILE A 39 0.86 -11.10 4.17
C ILE A 39 0.59 -9.66 3.74
N TYR A 40 -0.66 -9.21 3.86
CA TYR A 40 -1.08 -7.83 3.62
C TYR A 40 -2.00 -7.39 4.76
N ALA A 41 -1.50 -6.58 5.69
CA ALA A 41 -2.24 -6.17 6.88
C ALA A 41 -2.27 -4.65 7.04
N GLY A 42 -3.44 -4.06 6.84
CA GLY A 42 -3.65 -2.61 6.89
C GLY A 42 -4.60 -2.10 5.79
N PRO A 43 -4.78 -0.76 5.69
CA PRO A 43 -5.54 -0.13 4.62
C PRO A 43 -4.95 -0.43 3.24
N LEU A 44 -5.76 -0.34 2.19
CA LEU A 44 -5.23 -0.36 0.83
C LEU A 44 -4.44 0.93 0.57
N SER A 45 -3.20 0.81 0.10
CA SER A 45 -2.34 1.95 -0.25
C SER A 45 -1.50 1.65 -1.50
N GLN A 46 -1.09 2.70 -2.21
CA GLN A 46 -0.21 2.58 -3.37
C GLN A 46 1.12 1.92 -3.01
N ASP A 47 1.72 2.32 -1.88
CA ASP A 47 3.00 1.81 -1.41
C ASP A 47 2.91 0.32 -1.07
N ALA A 48 1.82 -0.10 -0.44
CA ALA A 48 1.57 -1.50 -0.12
C ALA A 48 1.37 -2.36 -1.37
N ASN A 49 0.61 -1.87 -2.36
CA ASN A 49 0.43 -2.58 -3.63
C ASN A 49 1.75 -2.68 -4.41
N THR A 50 2.55 -1.60 -4.42
CA THR A 50 3.88 -1.58 -5.03
C THR A 50 4.80 -2.60 -4.35
N ARG A 51 4.76 -2.67 -3.01
CA ARG A 51 5.52 -3.65 -2.24
C ARG A 51 5.06 -5.09 -2.52
N ALA A 52 3.76 -5.32 -2.60
CA ALA A 52 3.18 -6.62 -2.94
C ALA A 52 3.67 -7.10 -4.32
N ALA A 53 3.58 -6.26 -5.34
CA ALA A 53 4.07 -6.58 -6.69
C ALA A 53 5.57 -6.91 -6.70
N ALA A 54 6.38 -6.14 -5.98
CA ALA A 54 7.82 -6.39 -5.86
C ALA A 54 8.11 -7.75 -5.19
N LEU A 55 7.39 -8.09 -4.12
CA LEU A 55 7.53 -9.36 -3.41
C LEU A 55 7.07 -10.55 -4.27
N LEU A 56 5.96 -10.43 -5.00
CA LEU A 56 5.50 -11.49 -5.91
C LEU A 56 6.48 -11.76 -7.04
N LYS A 57 7.19 -10.73 -7.51
CA LYS A 57 8.28 -10.88 -8.47
C LYS A 57 9.50 -11.58 -7.84
N GLN A 58 9.83 -11.23 -6.60
CA GLN A 58 10.98 -11.80 -5.88
C GLN A 58 10.75 -13.24 -5.43
N PHE A 59 9.51 -13.60 -5.10
CA PHE A 59 9.12 -14.89 -4.53
C PHE A 59 8.05 -15.57 -5.41
N PRO A 60 8.42 -16.10 -6.58
CA PRO A 60 7.48 -16.68 -7.53
C PRO A 60 6.76 -17.94 -7.02
N GLN A 61 7.22 -18.52 -5.91
CA GLN A 61 6.56 -19.66 -5.26
C GLN A 61 5.35 -19.28 -4.39
N VAL A 62 5.12 -17.97 -4.14
CA VAL A 62 3.96 -17.49 -3.39
C VAL A 62 2.69 -17.86 -4.13
N GLN A 63 1.74 -18.45 -3.40
CA GLN A 63 0.47 -18.93 -3.96
C GLN A 63 -0.75 -18.35 -3.24
N THR A 64 -0.57 -17.71 -2.09
CA THR A 64 -1.68 -17.19 -1.29
C THR A 64 -1.39 -15.77 -0.84
N LEU A 65 -2.38 -14.89 -1.01
CA LEU A 65 -2.47 -13.61 -0.32
C LEU A 65 -3.31 -13.80 0.94
N LYS A 66 -2.70 -13.64 2.11
CA LYS A 66 -3.42 -13.53 3.38
C LYS A 66 -3.63 -12.06 3.71
N ILE A 67 -4.88 -11.61 3.66
CA ILE A 67 -5.22 -10.19 3.77
C ILE A 67 -6.07 -9.91 5.02
N THR A 68 -5.72 -8.84 5.74
CA THR A 68 -6.55 -8.21 6.77
C THR A 68 -6.64 -6.72 6.47
N SER A 69 -7.76 -6.26 5.93
CA SER A 69 -7.90 -4.89 5.44
C SER A 69 -9.32 -4.35 5.56
N GLN A 70 -9.41 -3.09 5.97
CA GLN A 70 -10.67 -2.33 5.97
C GLN A 70 -11.07 -1.87 4.56
N GLY A 71 -10.25 -2.18 3.56
CA GLY A 71 -10.34 -1.64 2.21
C GLY A 71 -9.67 -0.28 2.12
N GLY A 72 -10.21 0.59 1.27
CA GLY A 72 -9.64 1.89 0.95
C GLY A 72 -10.20 2.41 -0.36
N GLU A 73 -9.41 3.20 -1.07
CA GLU A 73 -9.72 3.71 -2.41
C GLU A 73 -10.02 2.56 -3.39
N ILE A 74 -10.94 2.78 -4.33
CA ILE A 74 -11.47 1.76 -5.25
C ILE A 74 -10.39 1.29 -6.24
N GLY A 75 -9.68 2.23 -6.88
CA GLY A 75 -8.56 1.96 -7.77
C GLY A 75 -7.50 1.09 -7.11
N LEU A 76 -7.09 1.40 -5.89
CA LEU A 76 -6.14 0.58 -5.13
C LEU A 76 -6.65 -0.85 -4.85
N GLY A 77 -7.96 -1.03 -4.69
CA GLY A 77 -8.57 -2.35 -4.57
C GLY A 77 -8.54 -3.13 -5.88
N MET A 78 -8.83 -2.47 -7.00
CA MET A 78 -8.75 -3.06 -8.34
C MET A 78 -7.31 -3.42 -8.69
N ASP A 79 -6.36 -2.52 -8.45
CA ASP A 79 -4.93 -2.75 -8.73
C ASP A 79 -4.40 -3.98 -7.98
N LEU A 80 -4.75 -4.12 -6.69
CA LEU A 80 -4.37 -5.32 -5.92
C LEU A 80 -5.12 -6.57 -6.40
N GLY A 81 -6.39 -6.42 -6.78
CA GLY A 81 -7.18 -7.50 -7.40
C GLY A 81 -6.56 -8.01 -8.70
N ASP A 82 -6.07 -7.11 -9.55
CA ASP A 82 -5.38 -7.45 -10.80
C ASP A 82 -4.07 -8.20 -10.54
N LEU A 83 -3.31 -7.80 -9.52
CA LEU A 83 -2.12 -8.55 -9.08
C LEU A 83 -2.49 -9.97 -8.63
N VAL A 84 -3.54 -10.10 -7.80
CA VAL A 84 -4.05 -11.41 -7.34
C VAL A 84 -4.44 -12.29 -8.52
N TYR A 85 -5.21 -11.74 -9.47
CA TYR A 85 -5.67 -12.47 -10.63
C TYR A 85 -4.52 -12.85 -11.58
N ALA A 86 -3.63 -11.92 -11.90
CA ALA A 86 -2.49 -12.16 -12.79
C ALA A 86 -1.53 -13.24 -12.27
N HIS A 87 -1.35 -13.30 -10.95
CA HIS A 87 -0.53 -14.33 -10.30
C HIS A 87 -1.31 -15.58 -9.88
N GLN A 88 -2.62 -15.66 -10.18
CA GLN A 88 -3.51 -16.77 -9.82
C GLN A 88 -3.46 -17.10 -8.31
N LEU A 89 -3.30 -16.07 -7.47
CA LEU A 89 -3.18 -16.27 -6.02
C LEU A 89 -4.51 -16.72 -5.43
N ASN A 90 -4.43 -17.58 -4.42
CA ASN A 90 -5.52 -17.76 -3.48
C ASN A 90 -5.65 -16.52 -2.59
N VAL A 91 -6.84 -16.26 -2.06
CA VAL A 91 -7.05 -15.20 -1.07
C VAL A 91 -7.58 -15.79 0.22
N GLU A 92 -6.84 -15.59 1.29
CA GLU A 92 -7.22 -15.94 2.66
C GLU A 92 -7.56 -14.68 3.45
N VAL A 93 -8.78 -14.57 3.94
CA VAL A 93 -9.14 -13.49 4.86
C VAL A 93 -8.62 -13.84 6.25
N GLY A 94 -7.66 -13.03 6.73
CA GLY A 94 -7.03 -13.18 8.04
C GLY A 94 -8.02 -12.91 9.17
N GLN A 95 -8.29 -11.64 9.47
CA GLN A 95 -9.29 -11.24 10.46
C GLN A 95 -10.51 -10.57 9.81
N TYR A 96 -10.29 -9.69 8.85
CA TYR A 96 -11.37 -9.02 8.14
C TYR A 96 -10.96 -8.55 6.74
N CYS A 97 -11.92 -8.46 5.84
CA CYS A 97 -11.76 -7.86 4.52
C CYS A 97 -13.05 -7.09 4.21
N PHE A 98 -12.95 -5.76 4.17
CA PHE A 98 -14.11 -4.88 4.02
C PHE A 98 -14.00 -3.96 2.81
N SER A 99 -15.12 -3.40 2.36
CA SER A 99 -15.16 -2.37 1.31
C SER A 99 -14.46 -2.85 0.02
N SER A 100 -13.58 -2.04 -0.55
CA SER A 100 -12.73 -2.36 -1.71
C SER A 100 -11.94 -3.67 -1.58
N CYS A 101 -11.52 -4.09 -0.36
CA CYS A 101 -10.92 -5.41 -0.18
C CYS A 101 -11.92 -6.51 -0.55
N ALA A 102 -13.14 -6.42 -0.01
CA ALA A 102 -14.20 -7.40 -0.26
C ALA A 102 -14.74 -7.34 -1.70
N ASN A 103 -14.79 -6.15 -2.30
CA ASN A 103 -15.31 -5.92 -3.65
C ASN A 103 -14.35 -6.35 -4.76
N TYR A 104 -13.03 -6.16 -4.58
CA TYR A 104 -12.08 -6.28 -5.69
C TYR A 104 -10.97 -7.32 -5.43
N VAL A 105 -10.46 -7.40 -4.19
CA VAL A 105 -9.34 -8.29 -3.87
C VAL A 105 -9.81 -9.71 -3.58
N PHE A 106 -10.78 -9.87 -2.68
CA PHE A 106 -11.34 -11.18 -2.33
C PHE A 106 -11.90 -11.96 -3.54
N PRO A 107 -12.73 -11.37 -4.43
CA PRO A 107 -13.28 -12.12 -5.56
C PRO A 107 -12.24 -12.50 -6.61
N ALA A 108 -11.13 -11.75 -6.71
CA ALA A 108 -10.04 -12.03 -7.64
C ALA A 108 -9.26 -13.31 -7.30
N GLY A 109 -9.33 -13.80 -6.05
CA GLY A 109 -8.61 -15.00 -5.61
C GLY A 109 -9.04 -16.27 -6.35
N ASN A 110 -8.08 -17.11 -6.74
CA ASN A 110 -8.34 -18.41 -7.37
C ASN A 110 -9.15 -19.33 -6.46
N ILE A 111 -8.63 -19.62 -5.26
CA ILE A 111 -9.38 -20.21 -4.15
C ILE A 111 -9.52 -19.17 -3.04
N LYS A 112 -10.69 -19.15 -2.38
CA LYS A 112 -11.06 -18.14 -1.40
C LYS A 112 -11.28 -18.80 -0.04
N TYR A 113 -10.48 -18.42 0.95
CA TYR A 113 -10.53 -18.94 2.30
C TYR A 113 -11.01 -17.88 3.28
N LEU A 114 -11.87 -18.30 4.21
CA LEU A 114 -12.27 -17.51 5.37
C LEU A 114 -11.75 -18.21 6.61
N ASN A 115 -10.85 -17.57 7.34
CA ASN A 115 -10.40 -18.11 8.63
C ASN A 115 -11.55 -18.14 9.64
N TRP A 116 -11.39 -18.97 10.68
CA TRP A 116 -12.34 -19.02 11.78
C TRP A 116 -12.57 -17.63 12.37
N ARG A 117 -13.84 -17.21 12.41
CA ARG A 117 -14.29 -15.88 12.89
C ARG A 117 -13.78 -14.69 12.06
N SER A 118 -13.24 -14.92 10.87
CA SER A 118 -12.97 -13.82 9.94
C SER A 118 -14.27 -13.16 9.48
N GLN A 119 -14.19 -11.88 9.15
CA GLN A 119 -15.33 -11.08 8.71
C GLN A 119 -15.11 -10.61 7.27
N LEU A 120 -16.10 -10.84 6.42
CA LEU A 120 -16.11 -10.35 5.05
C LEU A 120 -17.33 -9.46 4.88
N GLY A 121 -17.12 -8.23 4.40
CA GLY A 121 -18.16 -7.21 4.42
C GLY A 121 -18.10 -6.29 3.21
N TRP A 122 -19.20 -6.25 2.46
CA TRP A 122 -19.34 -5.37 1.31
C TRP A 122 -20.09 -4.10 1.71
N HIS A 123 -19.57 -2.98 1.26
CA HIS A 123 -20.28 -1.71 1.21
C HIS A 123 -19.73 -0.88 0.05
N GLY A 124 -20.49 0.14 -0.37
CA GLY A 124 -20.27 0.86 -1.62
C GLY A 124 -21.33 0.53 -2.67
N GLY A 125 -21.24 1.15 -3.84
CA GLY A 125 -22.15 0.95 -4.98
C GLY A 125 -21.39 0.57 -6.25
N ALA A 126 -22.10 0.04 -7.24
CA ALA A 126 -21.54 -0.13 -8.58
C ALA A 126 -21.06 1.22 -9.13
N MET A 127 -19.92 1.23 -9.83
CA MET A 127 -19.51 2.38 -10.64
C MET A 127 -20.52 2.67 -11.75
#